data_AF-A0A3E2YKK3-F1
#
_entry.id   AF-A0A3E2YKK3-F1
#
_cell.length_a   1.000
_cell.length_b   1.000
_cell.length_c   1.000
_cell.angle_alpha   90.00
_cell.angle_beta   90.00
_cell.angle_gamma   90.00
#
_symmetry.space_group_name_H-M   'P 1'
#
loop_
_entity.id
_entity.type
_entity.pdbx_description
1 polymer ?
#
loop_
_entity_poly.entity_id
_entity_poly.type
_entity_poly.pdbx_seq_one_letter_code
_entity_poly.pdbx_strand_id
1 'polypeptide(L)'
;MVLSEAVLLRVVGGAVAMAEQLRHLVEASRLPHVSIRVAPLAAGPHDVAIAGSFVLLDFPLGIRVDPEPPVVYRESLTGTLYLDRPAELAAYEKVWASLDALALGEEVHHG
;
A
#
# COMPACT_ATOMS: atom_id res chain seq x y z
N MET A 1 1.67 -2.72 -3.05
CA MET A 1 1.37 -2.47 -1.62
C MET A 1 2.67 -2.18 -0.87
N VAL A 2 2.66 -1.23 0.06
CA VAL A 2 3.79 -0.97 0.96
C VAL A 2 3.34 -1.18 2.40
N LEU A 3 4.12 -1.95 3.17
CA LEU A 3 3.87 -2.27 4.57
C LEU A 3 4.92 -1.59 5.45
N SER A 4 4.55 -1.11 6.64
CA SER A 4 5.55 -0.71 7.63
C SER A 4 6.18 -1.94 8.29
N GLU A 5 7.50 -1.95 8.48
CA GLU A 5 8.21 -2.98 9.24
C GLU A 5 7.60 -3.19 10.64
N ALA A 6 7.11 -2.12 11.28
CA ALA A 6 6.46 -2.19 12.59
C ALA A 6 5.27 -3.17 12.64
N VAL A 7 4.54 -3.31 11.53
CA VAL A 7 3.39 -4.23 11.43
C VAL A 7 3.84 -5.69 11.42
N LEU A 8 5.00 -5.98 10.83
CA LEU A 8 5.57 -7.33 10.80
C LEU A 8 6.12 -7.76 12.17
N LEU A 9 6.48 -6.79 13.01
CA LEU A 9 7.00 -7.02 14.35
C LEU A 9 5.91 -7.13 15.43
N ARG A 10 4.69 -6.68 15.13
CA ARG A 10 3.58 -6.71 16.08
C ARG A 10 2.89 -8.07 16.05
N VAL A 11 3.12 -8.89 17.07
CA VAL A 11 2.50 -10.21 17.18
C VAL A 11 0.98 -10.07 17.38
N VAL A 12 0.21 -10.63 16.45
CA VAL A 12 -1.24 -10.78 16.51
C VAL A 12 -1.58 -12.25 16.36
N GLY A 13 -2.39 -12.83 17.26
CA GLY A 13 -2.76 -14.25 17.18
C GLY A 13 -1.64 -15.25 17.52
N GLY A 14 -0.44 -14.77 17.90
CA GLY A 14 0.71 -15.60 18.32
C GLY A 14 1.66 -15.97 17.18
N ALA A 15 2.75 -16.67 17.52
CA ALA A 15 3.84 -16.95 16.58
C ALA A 15 3.42 -17.81 15.37
N VAL A 16 2.51 -18.77 15.59
CA VAL A 16 2.00 -19.65 14.51
C VAL A 16 1.21 -18.84 13.49
N ALA A 17 0.29 -18.00 13.94
CA ALA A 17 -0.51 -17.13 13.07
C ALA A 17 0.37 -16.15 12.29
N MET A 18 1.36 -15.53 12.95
CA MET A 18 2.32 -14.65 12.28
C MET A 18 3.12 -15.37 11.19
N ALA A 19 3.58 -16.60 11.45
CA ALA A 19 4.31 -17.38 10.46
C ALA A 19 3.44 -17.73 9.24
N GLU A 20 2.16 -18.03 9.44
CA GLU A 20 1.20 -18.26 8.37
C GLU A 20 0.93 -16.99 7.55
N GLN A 21 0.75 -15.84 8.21
CA GLN A 21 0.57 -14.55 7.54
C GLN A 21 1.78 -14.17 6.68
N LEU A 22 2.99 -14.30 7.21
CA LEU A 22 4.22 -14.05 6.46
C LEU A 22 4.36 -14.98 5.26
N ARG A 23 4.04 -16.27 5.43
CA ARG A 23 4.04 -17.24 4.32
C ARG A 23 3.02 -16.84 3.25
N HIS A 24 1.83 -16.40 3.64
CA HIS A 24 0.82 -15.95 2.70
C HIS A 24 1.28 -14.72 1.89
N LEU A 25 1.93 -13.74 2.55
CA LEU A 25 2.49 -12.58 1.86
C LEU A 25 3.56 -12.98 0.82
N VAL A 26 4.44 -13.94 1.16
CA VAL A 26 5.44 -14.47 0.23
C VAL A 26 4.81 -15.19 -0.97
N GLU A 27 3.76 -15.99 -0.74
CA GLU A 27 3.06 -16.65 -1.85
C GLU A 27 2.31 -15.64 -2.73
N ALA A 28 1.69 -14.63 -2.13
CA ALA A 28 1.02 -13.56 -2.87
C ALA A 28 1.99 -12.73 -3.71
N SER A 29 3.20 -12.45 -3.21
CA SER A 29 4.22 -11.71 -3.96
C SER A 29 4.78 -12.47 -5.17
N ARG A 30 4.43 -13.75 -5.35
CA ARG A 30 4.77 -14.52 -6.57
C ARG A 30 3.81 -14.25 -7.72
N LEU A 31 2.68 -13.59 -7.49
CA LEU A 31 1.73 -13.25 -8.54
C LEU A 31 2.28 -12.07 -9.37
N PRO A 32 2.16 -12.10 -10.71
CA PRO A 32 2.81 -11.13 -11.60
C PRO A 32 2.26 -9.70 -11.50
N HIS A 33 1.15 -9.50 -10.79
CA HIS A 33 0.47 -8.22 -10.59
C HIS A 33 0.46 -7.78 -9.12
N VAL A 34 1.22 -8.46 -8.26
CA VAL A 34 1.27 -8.19 -6.83
C VAL A 34 2.71 -7.85 -6.44
N SER A 35 2.94 -6.58 -6.08
CA SER A 35 4.19 -6.14 -5.47
C SER A 35 3.96 -5.81 -3.99
N ILE A 36 4.76 -6.40 -3.11
CA ILE A 36 4.74 -6.17 -1.66
C ILE A 36 6.11 -5.63 -1.26
N ARG A 37 6.15 -4.42 -0.74
CA ARG A 37 7.38 -3.76 -0.26
C ARG A 37 7.27 -3.39 1.20
N VAL A 38 8.41 -3.25 1.87
CA VAL A 38 8.48 -2.90 3.29
C VAL A 38 9.18 -1.55 3.46
N ALA A 39 8.56 -0.64 4.19
CA ALA A 39 9.15 0.61 4.67
C ALA A 39 9.86 0.36 6.01
N PRO A 40 11.19 0.56 6.09
CA PRO A 40 11.97 0.30 7.31
C PRO A 40 11.59 1.21 8.49
N LEU A 41 11.77 0.74 9.73
CA LEU A 41 11.58 1.57 10.94
C LEU A 41 12.48 2.81 10.94
N ALA A 42 13.68 2.72 10.38
CA ALA A 42 14.67 3.79 10.35
C ALA A 42 14.31 4.94 9.39
N ALA A 43 13.30 4.76 8.54
CA ALA A 43 12.94 5.73 7.52
C ALA A 43 12.16 6.95 8.09
N GLY A 44 11.85 6.95 9.40
CA GLY A 44 11.32 8.10 10.16
C GLY A 44 9.79 8.19 10.19
N PRO A 45 9.20 9.17 10.89
CA PRO A 45 7.75 9.37 10.89
C PRO A 45 7.30 9.81 9.49
N HIS A 46 6.77 8.87 8.72
CA HIS A 46 6.25 9.09 7.39
C HIS A 46 4.88 9.78 7.43
N ASP A 47 4.56 10.60 6.42
CA ASP A 47 3.22 11.16 6.19
C ASP A 47 2.10 10.08 6.21
N VAL A 48 2.49 8.83 5.98
CA VAL A 48 1.68 7.60 6.08
C VAL A 48 1.08 7.38 7.45
N ALA A 49 1.79 7.73 8.53
CA ALA A 49 1.26 7.60 9.89
C ALA A 49 0.02 8.49 10.09
N ILE A 50 -0.06 9.61 9.33
CA ILE A 50 -1.20 10.53 9.33
C ILE A 50 -2.27 10.06 8.35
N ALA A 51 -1.87 9.59 7.16
CA ALA A 51 -2.79 9.12 6.12
C ALA A 51 -3.52 7.82 6.51
N GLY A 52 -2.91 6.97 7.35
CA GLY A 52 -3.44 5.65 7.69
C GLY A 52 -3.40 4.69 6.50
N SER A 53 -4.12 3.56 6.60
CA SER A 53 -4.28 2.62 5.48
C SER A 53 -5.18 3.23 4.41
N PHE A 54 -4.77 3.09 3.14
CA PHE A 54 -5.56 3.51 1.98
C PHE A 54 -5.17 2.68 0.75
N VAL A 55 -6.06 2.67 -0.24
CA VAL A 55 -5.81 2.12 -1.58
C VAL A 55 -5.99 3.26 -2.59
N LEU A 56 -4.99 3.49 -3.43
CA LEU A 56 -5.08 4.40 -4.58
C LEU A 56 -5.40 3.56 -5.82
N LEU A 57 -6.57 3.78 -6.40
CA LEU A 57 -6.98 3.15 -7.65
C LEU A 57 -6.69 4.13 -8.78
N ASP A 58 -5.76 3.75 -9.64
CA ASP A 58 -5.47 4.46 -10.88
C ASP A 58 -6.04 3.68 -12.07
N PHE A 59 -6.65 4.39 -13.01
CA PHE A 59 -7.38 3.82 -14.13
C PHE A 59 -6.67 4.19 -15.44
N PRO A 60 -5.73 3.36 -15.92
CA PRO A 60 -4.96 3.68 -17.12
C PRO A 60 -5.86 3.82 -18.35
N LEU A 61 -5.49 4.75 -19.23
CA LEU A 61 -6.16 4.97 -20.51
C LEU A 61 -6.08 3.70 -21.37
N GLY A 62 -7.20 2.99 -21.50
CA GLY A 62 -7.23 1.77 -22.30
C GLY A 62 -8.60 1.15 -22.59
N ILE A 63 -9.68 1.57 -21.93
CA ILE A 63 -10.99 0.89 -22.06
C ILE A 63 -12.18 1.87 -22.27
N ARG A 64 -12.04 3.16 -21.97
CA ARG A 64 -13.15 4.15 -22.06
C ARG A 64 -12.73 5.40 -22.84
N VAL A 65 -13.70 6.07 -23.46
CA VAL A 65 -13.52 7.30 -24.26
C VAL A 65 -13.09 8.48 -23.37
N ASP A 66 -13.55 8.50 -22.12
CA ASP A 66 -13.14 9.48 -21.11
C ASP A 66 -12.31 8.79 -20.01
N PRO A 67 -11.16 9.36 -19.61
CA PRO A 67 -10.38 8.85 -18.47
C PRO A 67 -11.19 8.99 -17.18
N GLU A 68 -11.29 7.90 -16.42
CA GLU A 68 -11.87 7.90 -15.08
C GLU A 68 -10.83 8.48 -14.11
N PRO A 69 -11.20 9.48 -13.27
CA PRO A 69 -10.25 10.05 -12.33
C PRO A 69 -9.80 8.99 -11.32
N PRO A 70 -8.56 9.06 -10.81
CA PRO A 70 -8.11 8.16 -9.77
C PRO A 70 -8.95 8.34 -8.51
N VAL A 71 -9.09 7.28 -7.73
CA VAL A 71 -9.92 7.26 -6.51
C VAL A 71 -9.09 6.75 -5.35
N VAL A 72 -9.16 7.46 -4.22
CA VAL A 72 -8.64 6.94 -2.95
C VAL A 72 -9.77 6.26 -2.20
N TYR A 73 -9.51 5.01 -1.81
CA TYR A 73 -10.38 4.19 -0.99
C TYR A 73 -9.79 4.06 0.41
N ARG A 74 -10.61 4.34 1.44
CA ARG A 74 -10.25 4.13 2.85
C ARG A 74 -11.38 3.43 3.60
N GLU A 75 -11.04 2.31 4.23
CA GLU A 75 -11.89 1.73 5.26
C GLU A 75 -11.67 2.47 6.58
N SER A 76 -12.76 2.79 7.27
CA SER A 76 -12.76 3.36 8.60
C SER A 76 -13.78 2.63 9.47
N LEU A 77 -13.64 2.76 10.79
CA LEU A 77 -14.47 2.05 11.78
C LEU A 77 -15.98 2.26 11.57
N THR A 78 -16.38 3.43 11.06
CA THR A 78 -17.79 3.83 10.91
C THR A 78 -18.26 3.85 9.45
N GLY A 79 -17.45 3.36 8.51
CA GLY A 79 -17.80 3.38 7.09
C GLY A 79 -16.60 3.51 6.17
N THR A 80 -16.88 3.65 4.88
CA THR A 80 -15.87 3.76 3.83
C THR A 80 -15.88 5.17 3.26
N LEU A 81 -14.69 5.73 3.03
CA LEU A 81 -14.51 7.03 2.40
C LEU A 81 -13.92 6.85 1.00
N TYR A 82 -14.61 7.43 0.01
CA TYR A 82 -14.16 7.54 -1.38
C TYR A 82 -13.82 9.00 -1.64
N LEU A 83 -12.60 9.27 -2.10
CA LEU A 83 -12.12 10.62 -2.40
C LEU A 83 -11.72 10.70 -3.87
N ASP A 84 -12.30 11.66 -4.59
CA ASP A 84 -12.12 11.88 -6.03
C ASP A 84 -11.83 13.37 -6.36
N ARG A 85 -11.80 14.26 -5.36
CA ARG A 85 -11.53 15.68 -5.58
C ARG A 85 -10.03 15.90 -5.84
N PRO A 86 -9.64 16.72 -6.83
CA PRO A 86 -8.24 16.89 -7.23
C PRO A 86 -7.27 17.24 -6.09
N ALA A 87 -7.67 18.13 -5.18
CA ALA A 87 -6.82 18.53 -4.05
C ALA A 87 -6.62 17.40 -3.01
N GLU A 88 -7.60 16.52 -2.86
CA GLU A 88 -7.50 15.36 -1.96
C GLU A 88 -6.61 14.30 -2.58
N LEU A 89 -6.82 13.99 -3.87
CA LEU A 89 -5.99 13.06 -4.63
C LEU A 89 -4.51 13.47 -4.61
N ALA A 90 -4.21 14.75 -4.88
CA ALA A 90 -2.85 15.26 -4.86
C ALA A 90 -2.13 15.07 -3.51
N ALA A 91 -2.87 15.12 -2.39
CA ALA A 91 -2.30 14.87 -1.07
C ALA A 91 -1.91 13.39 -0.90
N TYR A 92 -2.76 12.46 -1.34
CA TYR A 92 -2.46 11.02 -1.26
C TYR A 92 -1.40 10.57 -2.26
N GLU A 93 -1.36 11.15 -3.46
CA GLU A 93 -0.30 10.92 -4.44
C GLU A 93 1.06 11.32 -3.87
N LYS A 94 1.14 12.44 -3.16
CA LYS A 94 2.37 12.86 -2.47
C LYS A 94 2.81 11.84 -1.41
N VAL A 95 1.86 11.33 -0.62
CA VAL A 95 2.15 10.27 0.37
C VAL A 95 2.61 9.00 -0.32
N TRP A 96 1.98 8.61 -1.43
CA TRP A 96 2.35 7.45 -2.22
C TRP A 96 3.77 7.57 -2.79
N ALA A 97 4.11 8.70 -3.40
CA ALA A 97 5.46 8.94 -3.93
C ALA A 97 6.54 8.90 -2.82
N SER A 98 6.22 9.41 -1.63
CA SER A 98 7.09 9.33 -0.45
C SER A 98 7.31 7.88 0.00
N LEU A 99 6.23 7.08 0.04
CA LEU A 99 6.29 5.64 0.32
C LEU A 99 7.16 4.90 -0.69
N ASP A 100 6.99 5.20 -1.98
CA ASP A 100 7.73 4.56 -3.04
C ASP A 100 9.24 4.78 -2.94
N ALA A 101 9.66 5.97 -2.52
CA ALA A 101 11.07 6.31 -2.35
C ALA A 101 11.71 5.67 -1.10
N LEU A 102 10.91 5.35 -0.07
CA LEU A 102 11.39 4.90 1.24
C LEU A 102 11.28 3.38 1.43
N ALA A 103 10.39 2.74 0.67
CA ALA A 103 10.26 1.30 0.69
C ALA A 103 11.51 0.62 0.13
N LEU A 104 11.87 -0.53 0.69
CA LEU A 104 12.91 -1.37 0.13
C LEU A 104 12.55 -1.74 -1.31
N GLY A 105 13.56 -1.63 -2.19
CA GLY A 105 13.42 -1.95 -3.61
C GLY A 105 13.00 -3.40 -3.81
N GLU A 106 12.32 -3.65 -4.92
CA GLU A 106 11.97 -5.00 -5.34
C GLU A 106 13.24 -5.65 -5.92
N GLU A 107 13.77 -6.68 -5.25
CA GLU A 107 14.73 -7.57 -5.92
C GLU A 107 13.94 -8.36 -6.96
N VAL A 108 13.99 -7.86 -8.21
CA VAL A 108 13.36 -8.51 -9.36
C VAL A 108 14.00 -9.88 -9.52
N HIS A 109 13.28 -10.92 -9.08
CA HIS A 109 13.67 -12.30 -9.35
C HIS A 109 13.38 -12.56 -10.84
N HIS A 110 14.35 -12.25 -11.69
CA HIS A 110 14.35 -12.67 -13.08
C HIS A 110 14.39 -14.21 -13.11
N GLY A 111 13.23 -14.82 -13.39
CA GLY A 111 13.12 -16.22 -13.82
C GLY A 111 13.43 -16.38 -15.29
#